data_AF-A0A0A3XLA3-F1
#
_entry.id   AF-A0A0A3XLA3-F1
#
_cell.length_a   1.000
_cell.length_b   1.000
_cell.length_c   1.000
_cell.angle_alpha   90.00
_cell.angle_beta   90.00
_cell.angle_gamma   90.00
#
_symmetry.space_group_name_H-M   'P 1'
#
loop_
_entity.id
_entity.type
_entity.pdbx_description
1 polymer ?
#
loop_
_entity_poly.entity_id
_entity_poly.type
_entity_poly.pdbx_seq_one_letter_code
_entity_poly.pdbx_strand_id
1 'polypeptide(L)' 'MDNLRRFPAPWVMIAEEECFRVKDANGFTICCVLHRDDLHAWGYQYAHQYLSRDEARRIATAISRLPELLKRPRY' A
#
# COMPACT_ATOMS: atom_id res chain seq x y z
N MET A 1 -20.77 20.68 7.85
CA MET A 1 -20.73 19.50 8.74
C MET A 1 -19.97 18.42 8.01
N ASP A 2 -18.75 18.17 8.47
CA ASP A 2 -17.67 17.45 7.81
C ASP A 2 -18.06 16.10 7.18
N ASN A 3 -18.34 16.12 5.89
CA ASN A 3 -18.29 14.93 5.03
C ASN A 3 -16.81 14.64 4.69
N LEU A 4 -15.95 14.57 5.72
CA LEU A 4 -14.58 14.10 5.57
C LEU A 4 -14.71 12.66 5.06
N ARG A 5 -14.29 12.44 3.82
CA ARG A 5 -14.23 11.12 3.18
C ARG A 5 -13.44 10.20 4.11
N ARG A 6 -14.12 9.43 4.95
CA ARG A 6 -13.50 8.45 5.84
C ARG A 6 -13.24 7.21 4.99
N PHE A 7 -12.01 6.70 5.05
CA PHE A 7 -11.66 5.41 4.47
C PHE A 7 -11.94 4.33 5.53
N PRO A 8 -13.12 3.70 5.56
CA PRO A 8 -13.46 2.73 6.58
C PRO A 8 -12.46 1.57 6.59
N ALA A 9 -12.07 1.18 7.80
CA ALA A 9 -11.41 -0.10 8.04
C ALA A 9 -12.40 -1.26 7.73
N PRO A 10 -11.91 -2.46 7.36
CA PRO A 10 -10.51 -2.81 7.17
C PRO A 10 -9.94 -2.28 5.85
N TRP A 11 -8.67 -1.89 5.84
CA TRP A 11 -7.95 -1.68 4.59
C TRP A 11 -7.28 -2.98 4.16
N VAL A 12 -7.46 -3.33 2.89
CA VAL A 12 -6.97 -4.59 2.33
C VAL A 12 -5.96 -4.31 1.24
N MET A 13 -4.80 -4.95 1.33
CA MET A 13 -3.81 -4.96 0.27
C MET A 13 -4.14 -6.06 -0.74
N ILE A 14 -4.14 -5.70 -2.02
CA ILE A 14 -4.32 -6.59 -3.17
C ILE A 14 -3.02 -6.57 -3.96
N ALA A 15 -2.45 -7.75 -4.19
CA ALA A 15 -1.28 -7.90 -5.05
C ALA A 15 -1.73 -7.90 -6.51
N GLU A 16 -1.18 -7.00 -7.31
CA GLU A 16 -1.29 -6.95 -8.77
C GLU A 16 0.09 -7.24 -9.37
N GLU A 17 0.17 -7.33 -10.70
CA GLU A 17 1.40 -7.72 -11.40
C GLU A 17 2.53 -6.69 -11.24
N GLU A 18 2.18 -5.39 -11.31
CA GLU A 18 3.15 -4.29 -11.24
C GLU A 18 3.03 -3.44 -9.97
N CYS A 19 2.06 -3.75 -9.10
CA CYS A 19 1.82 -2.95 -7.90
C CYS A 19 1.09 -3.70 -6.78
N PHE A 20 1.14 -3.12 -5.58
CA PHE A 20 0.26 -3.49 -4.48
C PHE A 20 -0.77 -2.38 -4.28
N ARG A 21 -2.04 -2.71 -4.48
CA ARG A 21 -3.15 -1.78 -4.33
C ARG A 21 -3.78 -1.91 -2.95
N VAL A 22 -3.92 -0.82 -2.22
CA VAL A 22 -4.64 -0.79 -0.94
C VAL A 22 -6.03 -0.24 -1.17
N LYS A 23 -7.05 -1.02 -0.80
CA LYS A 23 -8.46 -0.62 -0.87
C LYS A 23 -9.05 -0.51 0.53
N ASP A 24 -10.02 0.40 0.69
CA ASP A 24 -10.84 0.47 1.89
C ASP A 24 -11.94 -0.61 1.89
N ALA A 25 -12.74 -0.66 2.97
CA ALA A 25 -13.84 -1.61 3.09
C ALA A 25 -14.95 -1.43 2.04
N ASN A 26 -15.05 -0.25 1.41
CA ASN A 26 -16.01 0.04 0.35
C ASN A 26 -15.45 -0.27 -1.04
N GLY A 27 -14.22 -0.77 -1.14
CA GLY A 27 -13.53 -1.02 -2.41
C GLY A 27 -12.91 0.23 -3.03
N PHE A 28 -12.90 1.37 -2.35
CA PHE A 28 -12.23 2.59 -2.78
C PHE A 28 -10.72 2.38 -2.75
N THR A 29 -10.03 2.74 -3.83
CA THR A 29 -8.57 2.64 -3.89
C THR A 29 -7.92 3.80 -3.14
N ILE A 30 -7.23 3.48 -2.05
CA ILE A 30 -6.53 4.46 -1.22
C ILE A 30 -5.16 4.78 -1.78
N CYS A 31 -4.40 3.75 -2.18
CA CYS A 31 -3.03 3.88 -2.63
C CYS A 31 -2.65 2.72 -3.56
N CYS A 32 -1.70 2.97 -4.47
CA CYS A 32 -1.02 1.95 -5.25
C CYS A 32 0.48 2.09 -5.01
N VAL A 33 1.11 1.04 -4.50
CA VAL A 33 2.56 0.98 -4.30
C VAL A 33 3.16 0.21 -5.47
N LEU A 34 3.77 0.96 -6.40
CA LEU A 34 4.39 0.40 -7.59
C LEU A 34 5.71 -0.28 -7.25
N HIS A 35 6.04 -1.34 -7.97
CA HIS A 35 7.38 -1.92 -7.96
C HIS A 35 7.86 -2.16 -9.39
N ARG A 36 9.18 -2.20 -9.56
CA ARG A 36 9.82 -2.55 -10.83
C ARG A 36 10.77 -3.70 -10.64
N ASP A 37 10.20 -4.84 -10.26
CA ASP A 37 10.92 -6.08 -9.99
C ASP A 37 11.65 -6.60 -11.22
N ASP A 38 11.13 -6.26 -12.42
CA ASP A 38 11.77 -6.48 -13.71
C ASP A 38 13.16 -5.81 -13.79
N LEU A 39 13.27 -4.54 -13.35
CA LEU A 39 14.53 -3.80 -13.36
C LEU A 39 15.54 -4.40 -12.38
N HIS A 40 15.05 -4.88 -11.24
CA HIS A 40 15.86 -5.56 -10.23
C HIS A 40 16.36 -6.92 -10.73
N ALA A 41 15.49 -7.72 -11.34
CA ALA A 41 15.82 -9.04 -11.88
C ALA A 41 16.85 -8.97 -13.03
N TRP A 42 16.77 -7.93 -13.86
CA TRP A 42 17.71 -7.70 -14.95
C TRP A 42 19.00 -6.97 -14.54
N GLY A 43 19.13 -6.58 -13.26
CA GLY A 43 20.34 -5.96 -12.74
C GLY A 43 20.65 -4.59 -13.33
N TYR A 44 19.62 -3.81 -13.70
CA TYR A 44 19.83 -2.47 -14.23
C TYR A 44 20.52 -1.57 -13.19
N GLN A 45 21.49 -0.77 -13.64
CA GLN A 45 22.24 0.15 -12.78
C GLN A 45 21.36 1.13 -12.00
N TYR A 46 20.18 1.47 -12.51
CA TYR A 46 19.22 2.38 -11.89
C TYR A 46 18.08 1.67 -11.14
N ALA A 47 18.11 0.34 -11.02
CA ALA A 47 17.06 -0.42 -10.33
C ALA A 47 16.84 0.06 -8.88
N HIS A 48 17.90 0.52 -8.21
CA HIS A 48 17.88 1.09 -6.87
C HIS A 48 16.99 2.35 -6.72
N GLN A 49 16.60 2.99 -7.82
CA GLN A 49 15.67 4.13 -7.81
C GLN A 49 14.19 3.69 -7.72
N TYR A 50 13.93 2.40 -7.86
CA TYR A 50 12.61 1.80 -7.85
C TYR A 50 12.48 0.76 -6.75
N LEU A 51 11.27 0.58 -6.22
CA LEU A 51 11.01 -0.46 -5.24
C LEU A 51 11.09 -1.85 -5.89
N SER A 52 11.71 -2.78 -5.19
CA SER A 52 11.53 -4.22 -5.44
C SER A 52 10.13 -4.68 -5.01
N ARG A 53 9.70 -5.86 -5.47
CA ARG A 53 8.40 -6.41 -5.09
C ARG A 53 8.26 -6.57 -3.57
N ASP A 54 9.31 -7.01 -2.88
CA ASP A 54 9.27 -7.19 -1.44
C ASP A 54 9.19 -5.86 -0.67
N GLU A 55 9.93 -4.84 -1.11
CA GLU A 55 9.87 -3.50 -0.49
C GLU A 55 8.47 -2.88 -0.66
N ALA A 56 7.91 -2.95 -1.88
CA ALA A 56 6.57 -2.46 -2.14
C ALA A 56 5.52 -3.21 -1.30
N ARG A 57 5.64 -4.54 -1.17
CA ARG A 57 4.78 -5.36 -0.30
C ARG A 57 4.84 -4.93 1.15
N ARG A 58 6.04 -4.68 1.69
CA ARG A 58 6.23 -4.24 3.08
C ARG A 58 5.58 -2.88 3.32
N ILE A 59 5.78 -1.92 2.41
CA ILE A 59 5.15 -0.60 2.49
C ILE A 59 3.62 -0.71 2.42
N ALA A 60 3.09 -1.44 1.44
CA ALA A 60 1.65 -1.61 1.28
C ALA A 60 1.01 -2.32 2.49
N THR A 61 1.70 -3.30 3.08
CA THR A 61 1.26 -3.98 4.32
C THR A 61 1.24 -3.03 5.52
N ALA A 62 2.22 -2.12 5.62
CA ALA A 62 2.21 -1.11 6.68
C ALA A 62 1.04 -0.14 6.50
N ILE A 63 0.78 0.31 5.25
CA ILE A 63 -0.35 1.18 4.92
C ILE A 63 -1.69 0.51 5.26
N SER A 64 -1.87 -0.77 4.91
CA SER A 64 -3.13 -1.48 5.18
C SER A 64 -3.42 -1.65 6.68
N ARG A 65 -2.42 -1.50 7.55
CA ARG A 65 -2.57 -1.56 9.02
C ARG A 65 -2.78 -0.19 9.66
N LEU A 66 -2.69 0.90 8.90
CA LEU A 66 -2.84 2.26 9.44
C LEU A 66 -4.15 2.48 10.21
N PRO A 67 -5.33 1.99 9.77
CA PRO A 67 -6.56 2.24 10.52
C PRO A 67 -6.52 1.64 11.93
N GLU A 68 -5.83 0.52 12.09
CA GLU A 68 -5.68 -0.20 13.36
C GLU A 68 -4.65 0.49 14.25
N LEU A 69 -3.56 1.00 13.67
CA LEU A 69 -2.53 1.75 14.37
C LEU A 69 -2.99 3.15 14.80
N LEU A 70 -3.88 3.78 14.02
CA LEU A 70 -4.42 5.12 14.30
C LEU A 70 -5.70 5.10 15.15
N LYS A 71 -6.23 3.92 15.50
CA LYS A 71 -7.30 3.81 16.51
C LYS A 71 -6.76 4.33 17.83
N ARG A 72 -7.26 5.48 18.26
CA ARG A 72 -6.92 6.08 19.55
C ARG A 72 -7.20 5.05 20.67
N PRO A 73 -6.21 4.74 21.54
CA PRO A 73 -6.47 3.86 22.68
C PRO A 73 -7.57 4.48 23.54
N ARG A 74 -8.60 3.69 23.85
CA ARG A 74 -9.60 4.04 24.86
C ARG A 74 -8.92 3.94 26.22
N TYR A 75 -8.53 5.08 26.78
CA TYR A 75 -8.27 5.21 28.22
C TYR A 75 -9.59 5.40 28.95
#